data_AF-A0A961VZ47-F1
#
_entry.id   AF-A0A961VZ47-F1
#
_cell.length_a   1.000
_cell.length_b   1.000
_cell.length_c   1.000
_cell.angle_alpha   90.00
_cell.angle_beta   90.00
_cell.angle_gamma   90.00
#
_symmetry.space_group_name_H-M   'P 1'
#
loop_
_entity.id
_entity.type
_entity.pdbx_description
1 polymer ?
#
loop_
_entity_poly.entity_id
_entity_poly.type
_entity_poly.pdbx_seq_one_letter_code
_entity_poly.pdbx_strand_id
1 'polypeptide(L)'
;MKQAAGKASHSELTAQLALDELLNQTFGGRGMDRALAERRLFGGHFFDTSIVRRNILYLTGIVCGSEFAIKHAASEGRNLAQWGHRFHPVEMIYDDTFTAEVSRLLIEIAATLRILDDIAGSHVVAINFPVGNLLGPTGGTPMRLRDCCNKIIHARQLSFELGGGIMTYVDKNGEEVGECISYALPTILEMRGEQSGVEWIAELDFMAFIKAATMVTYRYDDAIDELYEEPDAERDTTRSIKC
;
A
#
# COMPACT_ATOMS: atom_id res chain seq x y z
N MET A 1 20.62 31.57 -28.68
CA MET A 1 19.40 31.01 -28.04
C MET A 1 19.34 31.53 -26.61
N LYS A 2 18.47 32.51 -26.34
CA LYS A 2 18.30 33.08 -24.99
C LYS A 2 17.19 32.32 -24.28
N GLN A 3 17.48 31.80 -23.09
CA GLN A 3 16.53 31.16 -22.18
C GLN A 3 15.47 32.18 -21.73
N ALA A 4 14.20 31.81 -21.84
CA ALA A 4 13.10 32.54 -21.26
C ALA A 4 12.94 32.10 -19.79
N ALA A 5 13.46 32.90 -18.86
CA ALA A 5 13.08 32.81 -17.45
C ALA A 5 11.67 33.41 -17.31
N GLY A 6 10.67 32.56 -17.12
CA GLY A 6 9.30 32.98 -16.86
C GLY A 6 9.24 33.72 -15.53
N LYS A 7 8.81 34.99 -15.55
CA LYS A 7 8.49 35.75 -14.33
C LYS A 7 7.23 35.13 -13.72
N ALA A 8 7.37 34.51 -12.55
CA ALA A 8 6.24 34.12 -11.72
C ALA A 8 5.37 35.35 -11.43
N SER A 9 4.06 35.17 -11.51
CA SER A 9 3.09 36.25 -11.27
C SER A 9 3.15 36.71 -9.81
N HIS A 10 2.84 37.98 -9.56
CA HIS A 10 2.86 38.55 -8.21
C HIS A 10 1.92 37.80 -7.24
N SER A 11 0.84 37.20 -7.75
CA SER A 11 -0.07 36.34 -7.00
C SER A 11 0.56 35.02 -6.56
N GLU A 12 1.39 34.40 -7.40
CA GLU A 12 2.09 33.15 -7.05
C GLU A 12 3.14 33.42 -5.98
N LEU A 13 3.87 34.54 -6.08
CA LEU A 13 4.85 34.93 -5.07
C LEU A 13 4.22 35.21 -3.70
N THR A 14 3.01 35.78 -3.69
CA THR A 14 2.29 36.10 -2.45
C THR A 14 1.71 34.84 -1.79
N ALA A 15 1.20 33.91 -2.60
CA ALA A 15 0.75 32.60 -2.12
C ALA A 15 1.91 31.75 -1.59
N GLN A 16 3.08 31.86 -2.21
CA GLN A 16 4.31 31.19 -1.78
C GLN A 16 4.72 31.61 -0.36
N LEU A 17 4.79 32.92 -0.12
CA LEU A 17 5.19 33.50 1.16
C LEU A 17 4.21 33.16 2.28
N ALA A 18 2.90 33.21 2.02
CA ALA A 18 1.87 32.87 2.99
C ALA A 18 1.94 31.38 3.40
N LEU A 19 2.23 30.49 2.45
CA LEU A 19 2.39 29.07 2.74
C LEU A 19 3.67 28.78 3.51
N ASP A 20 4.79 29.42 3.15
CA ASP A 20 6.07 29.25 3.87
C ASP A 20 5.97 29.76 5.31
N GLU A 21 5.22 30.84 5.55
CA GLU A 21 4.92 31.36 6.88
C GLU A 21 4.00 30.41 7.69
N LEU A 22 3.00 29.81 7.04
CA LEU A 22 2.13 28.80 7.64
C LEU A 22 2.91 27.52 8.03
N LEU A 23 3.81 27.06 7.15
CA LEU A 23 4.68 25.92 7.41
C LEU A 23 5.64 26.19 8.58
N ASN A 24 6.21 27.41 8.65
CA ASN A 24 7.05 27.86 9.76
C ASN A 24 6.33 27.88 11.10
N GLN A 25 5.05 28.27 11.11
CA GLN A 25 4.24 28.30 12.33
C GLN A 25 3.81 26.90 12.78
N THR A 26 3.64 25.97 11.84
CA THR A 26 3.09 24.63 12.10
C THR A 26 4.17 23.62 12.46
N PHE A 27 5.36 23.78 11.88
CA PHE A 27 6.45 22.82 12.01
C PHE A 27 7.71 23.55 12.51
N GLY A 28 8.31 23.08 13.62
CA GLY A 28 9.60 23.62 14.09
C GLY A 28 10.71 23.45 13.04
N GLY A 29 11.91 24.01 13.24
CA GLY A 29 12.96 24.11 12.19
C GLY A 29 13.18 22.87 11.32
N ARG A 30 13.31 21.67 11.91
CA ARG A 30 13.45 20.41 11.13
C ARG A 30 12.21 20.03 10.32
N GLY A 31 11.03 20.40 10.82
CA GLY A 31 9.76 20.17 10.18
C GLY A 31 9.47 21.16 9.03
N MET A 32 10.15 22.31 9.01
CA MET A 32 10.12 23.25 7.89
C MET A 32 10.99 22.75 6.72
N ASP A 33 12.20 22.27 7.01
CA ASP A 33 13.11 21.72 5.99
C ASP A 33 12.50 20.48 5.32
N ARG A 34 11.98 19.54 6.13
CA ARG A 34 10.57 19.14 6.09
C ARG A 34 9.80 19.21 4.78
N ALA A 35 8.78 20.04 4.95
CA ALA A 35 7.82 20.48 3.97
C ALA A 35 8.49 21.16 2.76
N LEU A 36 9.65 21.80 2.91
CA LEU A 36 10.35 22.42 1.77
C LEU A 36 10.92 21.39 0.80
N ALA A 37 11.52 20.30 1.29
CA ALA A 37 11.99 19.20 0.46
C ALA A 37 10.82 18.42 -0.18
N GLU A 38 9.77 18.12 0.60
CA GLU A 38 8.53 17.54 0.09
C GLU A 38 7.89 18.42 -1.00
N ARG A 39 7.96 19.75 -0.84
CA ARG A 39 7.52 20.70 -1.85
C ARG A 39 8.34 20.64 -3.14
N ARG A 40 9.66 20.51 -3.02
CA ARG A 40 10.58 20.41 -4.18
C ARG A 40 10.36 19.13 -4.99
N LEU A 41 10.12 18.01 -4.31
CA LEU A 41 9.86 16.72 -4.94
C LEU A 41 8.45 16.60 -5.50
N PHE A 42 7.46 17.02 -4.73
CA PHE A 42 6.06 16.60 -4.90
C PHE A 42 5.11 17.79 -5.09
N GLY A 43 5.63 18.97 -5.44
CA GLY A 43 4.81 20.14 -5.78
C GLY A 43 4.04 20.75 -4.60
N GLY A 44 4.40 20.41 -3.36
CA GLY A 44 3.74 20.89 -2.14
C GLY A 44 2.66 19.98 -1.60
N HIS A 45 2.52 18.76 -2.14
CA HIS A 45 1.61 17.75 -1.60
C HIS A 45 2.28 17.02 -0.43
N PHE A 46 1.70 17.15 0.77
CA PHE A 46 2.10 16.41 1.96
C PHE A 46 1.44 15.02 1.94
N PHE A 47 2.25 13.95 2.02
CA PHE A 47 1.74 12.60 2.20
C PHE A 47 2.15 12.06 3.56
N ASP A 48 1.17 11.86 4.43
CA ASP A 48 1.40 11.17 5.69
C ASP A 48 1.53 9.66 5.44
N THR A 49 2.74 9.21 5.14
CA THR A 49 3.05 7.79 4.98
C THR A 49 2.85 6.99 6.27
N SER A 50 2.75 7.65 7.45
CA SER A 50 2.49 6.98 8.72
C SER A 50 1.10 6.36 8.78
N ILE A 51 0.10 7.01 8.16
CA ILE A 51 -1.27 6.48 8.05
C ILE A 51 -1.27 5.23 7.17
N VAL A 52 -0.59 5.27 6.02
CA VAL A 52 -0.47 4.12 5.12
C VAL A 52 0.22 2.95 5.82
N ARG A 53 1.33 3.20 6.52
CA ARG A 53 2.05 2.18 7.29
C ARG A 53 1.21 1.58 8.40
N ARG A 54 0.45 2.41 9.12
CA ARG A 54 -0.49 1.95 10.15
C ARG A 54 -1.55 1.04 9.55
N ASN A 55 -2.13 1.42 8.42
CA ASN A 55 -3.12 0.61 7.72
C ASN A 55 -2.52 -0.71 7.21
N ILE A 56 -1.29 -0.69 6.67
CA ILE A 56 -0.55 -1.90 6.29
C ILE A 56 -0.35 -2.81 7.52
N LEU A 57 0.02 -2.25 8.66
CA LEU A 57 0.21 -3.01 9.90
C LEU A 57 -1.10 -3.64 10.38
N TYR A 58 -2.22 -2.91 10.33
CA TYR A 58 -3.54 -3.46 10.63
C TYR A 58 -3.91 -4.60 9.67
N LEU A 59 -3.71 -4.40 8.36
CA LEU A 59 -3.94 -5.42 7.35
C LEU A 59 -3.12 -6.69 7.63
N THR A 60 -1.84 -6.52 7.98
CA THR A 60 -0.92 -7.61 8.31
C THR A 60 -1.36 -8.33 9.58
N GLY A 61 -1.74 -7.57 10.63
CA GLY A 61 -2.20 -8.13 11.90
C GLY A 61 -3.50 -8.92 11.74
N ILE A 62 -4.42 -8.44 10.91
CA ILE A 62 -5.62 -9.17 10.50
C ILE A 62 -5.19 -10.50 9.87
N VAL A 63 -4.42 -10.49 8.78
CA VAL A 63 -4.06 -11.72 8.03
C VAL A 63 -3.21 -12.70 8.85
N CYS A 64 -2.16 -12.23 9.51
CA CYS A 64 -1.30 -13.11 10.32
C CYS A 64 -1.99 -13.61 11.59
N GLY A 65 -2.83 -12.78 12.22
CA GLY A 65 -3.65 -13.20 13.37
C GLY A 65 -4.64 -14.29 12.99
N SER A 66 -5.21 -14.18 11.79
CA SER A 66 -6.06 -15.21 11.18
C SER A 66 -5.33 -16.54 11.05
N GLU A 67 -4.15 -16.51 10.45
CA GLU A 67 -3.32 -17.69 10.22
C GLU A 67 -2.93 -18.36 11.54
N PHE A 68 -2.57 -17.57 12.56
CA PHE A 68 -2.24 -18.09 13.89
C PHE A 68 -3.44 -18.76 14.57
N ALA A 69 -4.61 -18.11 14.57
CA ALA A 69 -5.83 -18.67 15.16
C ALA A 69 -6.23 -20.00 14.51
N ILE A 70 -6.08 -20.07 13.18
CA ILE A 70 -6.31 -21.28 12.39
C ILE A 70 -5.31 -22.38 12.76
N LYS A 71 -4.00 -22.08 12.77
CA LYS A 71 -2.95 -23.05 13.14
C LYS A 71 -3.15 -23.58 14.55
N HIS A 72 -3.53 -22.71 15.49
CA HIS A 72 -3.82 -23.10 16.86
C HIS A 72 -5.04 -24.03 16.94
N ALA A 73 -6.15 -23.68 16.29
CA ALA A 73 -7.33 -24.53 16.22
C ALA A 73 -7.06 -25.90 15.58
N ALA A 74 -6.25 -25.96 14.52
CA ALA A 74 -5.79 -27.21 13.91
C ALA A 74 -4.97 -28.06 14.91
N SER A 75 -4.07 -27.43 15.67
CA SER A 75 -3.25 -28.11 16.67
C SER A 75 -4.05 -28.71 17.83
N GLU A 76 -5.25 -28.18 18.10
CA GLU A 76 -6.20 -28.72 19.08
C GLU A 76 -7.09 -29.83 18.51
N GLY A 77 -6.90 -30.23 17.25
CA GLY A 77 -7.70 -31.27 16.60
C GLY A 77 -9.13 -30.82 16.26
N ARG A 78 -9.41 -29.51 16.21
CA ARG A 78 -10.72 -29.00 15.79
C ARG A 78 -10.93 -29.32 14.31
N ASN A 79 -12.10 -29.85 13.97
CA ASN A 79 -12.46 -30.14 12.59
C ASN A 79 -12.72 -28.82 11.83
N LEU A 80 -11.69 -28.32 11.15
CA LEU A 80 -11.76 -27.09 10.37
C LEU A 80 -12.57 -27.24 9.07
N ALA A 81 -12.86 -28.45 8.61
CA ALA A 81 -13.69 -28.66 7.41
C ALA A 81 -15.17 -28.30 7.67
N GLN A 82 -15.60 -28.24 8.93
CA GLN A 82 -16.91 -27.70 9.31
C GLN A 82 -16.94 -26.17 9.30
N TRP A 83 -15.77 -25.51 9.25
CA TRP A 83 -15.65 -24.08 9.05
C TRP A 83 -15.84 -23.77 7.57
N GLY A 84 -17.06 -23.96 7.05
CA GLY A 84 -17.41 -23.54 5.69
C GLY A 84 -17.32 -22.02 5.52
N HIS A 85 -17.72 -21.50 4.35
CA HIS A 85 -17.78 -20.06 4.00
C HIS A 85 -18.56 -19.13 4.97
N ARG A 86 -19.05 -19.63 6.12
CA ARG A 86 -19.81 -18.87 7.13
C ARG A 86 -19.24 -18.94 8.55
N PHE A 87 -18.20 -19.72 8.79
CA PHE A 87 -17.62 -19.93 10.13
C PHE A 87 -16.11 -19.72 10.10
N HIS A 88 -15.67 -18.78 9.28
CA HIS A 88 -14.27 -18.45 9.14
C HIS A 88 -13.78 -17.74 10.41
N PRO A 89 -12.64 -18.09 11.05
CA PRO A 89 -12.20 -17.46 12.31
C PRO A 89 -12.11 -15.96 12.25
N VAL A 90 -11.82 -15.42 11.07
CA VAL A 90 -11.68 -13.99 10.88
C VAL A 90 -13.02 -13.33 10.71
N GLU A 91 -13.97 -13.98 10.03
CA GLU A 91 -15.38 -13.59 10.09
C GLU A 91 -15.95 -13.82 11.49
N MET A 92 -15.44 -14.75 12.29
CA MET A 92 -15.88 -14.93 13.68
C MET A 92 -15.27 -13.87 14.62
N ILE A 93 -14.07 -13.37 14.33
CA ILE A 93 -13.40 -12.31 15.10
C ILE A 93 -13.95 -10.93 14.71
N TYR A 94 -14.24 -10.70 13.43
CA TYR A 94 -14.65 -9.40 12.88
C TYR A 94 -16.12 -9.35 12.41
N ASP A 95 -16.86 -10.45 12.46
CA ASP A 95 -18.27 -10.56 12.04
C ASP A 95 -18.51 -10.01 10.62
N ASP A 96 -19.72 -9.52 10.36
CA ASP A 96 -20.12 -8.79 9.15
C ASP A 96 -19.22 -7.59 8.78
N THR A 97 -18.34 -7.12 9.69
CA THR A 97 -17.48 -5.95 9.45
C THR A 97 -16.15 -6.29 8.80
N PHE A 98 -15.75 -7.56 8.75
CA PHE A 98 -14.45 -7.99 8.22
C PHE A 98 -14.21 -7.47 6.80
N THR A 99 -15.11 -7.81 5.88
CA THR A 99 -15.00 -7.43 4.47
C THR A 99 -14.98 -5.92 4.33
N ALA A 100 -15.82 -5.20 5.07
CA ALA A 100 -15.89 -3.75 5.01
C ALA A 100 -14.59 -3.09 5.49
N GLU A 101 -14.03 -3.56 6.60
CA GLU A 101 -12.81 -3.00 7.19
C GLU A 101 -11.59 -3.28 6.33
N VAL A 102 -11.43 -4.52 5.84
CA VAL A 102 -10.31 -4.84 4.95
C VAL A 102 -10.44 -4.10 3.62
N SER A 103 -11.65 -3.97 3.08
CA SER A 103 -11.91 -3.16 1.88
C SER A 103 -11.52 -1.69 2.11
N ARG A 104 -11.94 -1.10 3.23
CA ARG A 104 -11.59 0.28 3.60
C ARG A 104 -10.07 0.47 3.66
N LEU A 105 -9.38 -0.40 4.39
CA LEU A 105 -7.92 -0.33 4.54
C LEU A 105 -7.20 -0.51 3.19
N LEU A 106 -7.64 -1.46 2.36
CA LEU A 106 -7.07 -1.68 1.03
C LEU A 106 -7.25 -0.48 0.11
N ILE A 107 -8.45 0.12 0.08
CA ILE A 107 -8.75 1.30 -0.73
C ILE A 107 -7.88 2.48 -0.27
N GLU A 108 -7.77 2.71 1.04
CA GLU A 108 -6.93 3.79 1.58
C GLU A 108 -5.45 3.63 1.21
N ILE A 109 -4.92 2.41 1.32
CA ILE A 109 -3.54 2.09 0.92
C ILE A 109 -3.37 2.28 -0.60
N ALA A 110 -4.23 1.66 -1.40
CA ALA A 110 -4.14 1.68 -2.86
C ALA A 110 -4.26 3.09 -3.43
N ALA A 111 -5.21 3.88 -2.93
CA ALA A 111 -5.39 5.27 -3.36
C ALA A 111 -4.14 6.10 -3.03
N THR A 112 -3.60 5.97 -1.81
CA THR A 112 -2.42 6.74 -1.42
C THR A 112 -1.19 6.35 -2.24
N LEU A 113 -0.94 5.04 -2.42
CA LEU A 113 0.16 4.56 -3.26
C LEU A 113 0.01 5.00 -4.72
N ARG A 114 -1.21 5.06 -5.24
CA ARG A 114 -1.48 5.50 -6.61
C ARG A 114 -1.20 6.99 -6.80
N ILE A 115 -1.61 7.82 -5.83
CA ILE A 115 -1.31 9.24 -5.86
C ILE A 115 0.22 9.46 -5.75
N LEU A 116 0.89 8.73 -4.85
CA LEU A 116 2.36 8.76 -4.75
C LEU A 116 3.01 8.37 -6.08
N ASP A 117 2.53 7.33 -6.76
CA ASP A 117 3.03 6.88 -8.06
C ASP A 117 2.80 7.91 -9.18
N ASP A 118 1.72 8.68 -9.13
CA ASP A 118 1.45 9.74 -10.09
C ASP A 118 2.30 10.99 -9.87
N ILE A 119 2.58 11.34 -8.62
CA ILE A 119 3.34 12.56 -8.28
C ILE A 119 4.84 12.30 -8.28
N ALA A 120 5.28 11.22 -7.63
CA ALA A 120 6.67 10.82 -7.54
C ALA A 120 7.13 10.03 -8.77
N GLY A 121 6.25 9.63 -9.69
CA GLY A 121 6.65 8.82 -10.83
C GLY A 121 7.37 7.51 -10.46
N SER A 122 8.02 6.90 -11.44
CA SER A 122 8.58 5.55 -11.29
C SER A 122 9.80 5.45 -10.36
N HIS A 123 10.42 6.56 -9.92
CA HIS A 123 11.64 6.49 -9.11
C HIS A 123 11.36 6.05 -7.67
N VAL A 124 10.21 6.42 -7.10
CA VAL A 124 9.81 5.98 -5.74
C VAL A 124 9.00 4.68 -5.80
N VAL A 125 8.11 4.54 -6.78
CA VAL A 125 7.06 3.51 -6.75
C VAL A 125 7.33 2.29 -7.66
N ALA A 126 8.48 2.23 -8.34
CA ALA A 126 8.81 1.06 -9.18
C ALA A 126 9.04 -0.21 -8.34
N ILE A 127 7.99 -1.02 -8.24
CA ILE A 127 8.06 -2.40 -7.75
C ILE A 127 8.06 -3.34 -8.95
N ASN A 128 9.17 -4.07 -9.11
CA ASN A 128 9.45 -4.89 -10.29
C ASN A 128 9.02 -6.36 -10.14
N PHE A 129 8.35 -6.73 -9.04
CA PHE A 129 7.80 -8.07 -8.86
C PHE A 129 6.27 -8.02 -8.91
N PRO A 130 5.63 -9.10 -9.40
CA PRO A 130 4.17 -9.18 -9.44
C PRO A 130 3.59 -9.27 -8.03
N VAL A 131 2.46 -8.60 -7.82
CA VAL A 131 1.71 -8.56 -6.55
C VAL A 131 0.31 -9.15 -6.68
N GLY A 132 -0.03 -9.68 -7.85
CA GLY A 132 -1.33 -10.28 -8.16
C GLY A 132 -1.39 -10.74 -9.61
N ASN A 133 -2.56 -11.23 -10.03
CA ASN A 133 -2.83 -11.69 -11.39
C ASN A 133 -4.19 -11.18 -11.88
N LEU A 134 -4.26 -10.66 -13.11
CA LEU A 134 -5.51 -10.41 -13.80
C LEU A 134 -5.96 -11.71 -14.46
N LEU A 135 -7.10 -12.26 -14.08
CA LEU A 135 -7.60 -13.51 -14.62
C LEU A 135 -8.25 -13.27 -15.98
N GLY A 136 -7.81 -14.06 -16.96
CA GLY A 136 -8.36 -14.07 -18.31
C GLY A 136 -8.70 -15.49 -18.78
N PRO A 137 -9.33 -15.61 -19.97
CA PRO A 137 -9.79 -16.89 -20.50
C PRO A 137 -8.65 -17.88 -20.80
N THR A 138 -7.42 -17.39 -20.93
CA THR A 138 -6.22 -18.20 -21.21
C THR A 138 -5.28 -18.32 -20.01
N GLY A 139 -5.70 -17.89 -18.82
CA GLY A 139 -4.89 -17.88 -17.59
C GLY A 139 -4.71 -16.49 -16.98
N GLY A 140 -3.90 -16.42 -15.92
CA GLY A 140 -3.61 -15.18 -15.19
C GLY A 140 -2.46 -14.37 -15.80
N THR A 141 -2.66 -13.07 -15.99
CA THR A 141 -1.60 -12.12 -16.37
C THR A 141 -1.05 -11.44 -15.11
N PRO A 142 0.26 -11.52 -14.83
CA PRO A 142 0.83 -10.92 -13.64
C PRO A 142 0.62 -9.40 -13.60
N MET A 143 0.17 -8.89 -12.45
CA MET A 143 -0.07 -7.48 -12.18
C MET A 143 1.04 -6.91 -11.29
N ARG A 144 1.48 -5.69 -11.62
CA ARG A 144 2.40 -4.93 -10.77
C ARG A 144 1.61 -4.09 -9.75
N LEU A 145 2.33 -3.45 -8.83
CA LEU A 145 1.71 -2.67 -7.76
C LEU A 145 0.72 -1.62 -8.28
N ARG A 146 1.08 -0.89 -9.33
CA ARG A 146 0.20 0.12 -9.97
C ARG A 146 -1.09 -0.51 -10.50
N ASP A 147 -0.99 -1.64 -11.19
CA ASP A 147 -2.15 -2.33 -11.76
C ASP A 147 -3.06 -2.85 -10.65
N CYS A 148 -2.49 -3.44 -9.60
CA CYS A 148 -3.24 -3.87 -8.42
C CYS A 148 -3.93 -2.71 -7.71
N CYS A 149 -3.25 -1.58 -7.51
CA CYS A 149 -3.87 -0.39 -6.91
C CYS A 149 -5.08 0.07 -7.75
N ASN A 150 -4.94 0.11 -9.08
CA ASN A 150 -6.04 0.46 -9.96
C ASN A 150 -7.21 -0.54 -9.82
N LYS A 151 -6.94 -1.85 -9.75
CA LYS A 151 -8.00 -2.85 -9.57
C LYS A 151 -8.67 -2.76 -8.20
N ILE A 152 -7.92 -2.54 -7.13
CA ILE A 152 -8.48 -2.31 -5.78
C ILE A 152 -9.43 -1.11 -5.78
N ILE A 153 -8.99 0.04 -6.32
CA ILE A 153 -9.77 1.29 -6.34
C ILE A 153 -11.07 1.15 -7.16
N HIS A 154 -11.02 0.37 -8.24
CA HIS A 154 -12.15 0.21 -9.16
C HIS A 154 -12.95 -1.08 -8.96
N ALA A 155 -12.64 -1.87 -7.93
CA ALA A 155 -13.39 -3.06 -7.61
C ALA A 155 -14.82 -2.69 -7.20
N ARG A 156 -15.80 -3.38 -7.78
CA ARG A 156 -17.21 -3.31 -7.35
C ARG A 156 -17.53 -4.34 -6.28
N GLN A 157 -16.76 -5.42 -6.28
CA GLN A 157 -16.91 -6.52 -5.34
C GLN A 157 -15.52 -7.03 -4.96
N LEU A 158 -15.35 -7.28 -3.66
CA LEU A 158 -14.16 -7.89 -3.08
C LEU A 158 -14.61 -9.16 -2.39
N SER A 159 -14.00 -10.29 -2.76
CA SER A 159 -14.25 -11.60 -2.18
C SER A 159 -12.94 -12.20 -1.71
N PHE A 160 -12.87 -12.46 -0.41
CA PHE A 160 -11.70 -13.05 0.21
C PHE A 160 -11.72 -14.56 -0.03
N GLU A 161 -10.94 -15.03 -0.99
CA GLU A 161 -10.63 -16.44 -1.12
C GLU A 161 -9.37 -16.74 -0.32
N LEU A 162 -9.56 -17.18 0.90
CA LEU A 162 -8.45 -17.76 1.62
C LEU A 162 -8.13 -19.08 0.92
N GLY A 163 -7.02 -19.07 0.18
CA GLY A 163 -6.46 -20.21 -0.50
C GLY A 163 -6.20 -21.32 0.50
N GLY A 164 -7.23 -22.12 0.75
CA GLY A 164 -7.23 -23.25 1.63
C GLY A 164 -7.14 -24.51 0.77
N GLY A 165 -5.97 -25.14 0.73
CA GLY A 165 -5.88 -26.52 0.23
C GLY A 165 -6.16 -27.49 1.37
N ILE A 166 -6.76 -28.65 1.10
CA ILE A 166 -6.74 -29.73 2.10
C ILE A 166 -5.27 -30.16 2.24
N MET A 167 -4.67 -29.90 3.39
CA MET A 167 -3.42 -30.51 3.80
C MET A 167 -3.72 -31.70 4.70
N THR A 168 -3.17 -32.83 4.30
CA THR A 168 -3.09 -34.01 5.16
C THR A 168 -1.90 -33.86 6.09
N TYR A 169 -2.16 -33.82 7.39
CA TYR A 169 -1.13 -33.86 8.41
C TYR A 169 -0.76 -35.31 8.66
N VAL A 170 0.55 -35.57 8.63
CA VAL A 170 1.12 -36.88 8.98
C VAL A 170 1.83 -36.78 10.31
N ASP A 171 1.75 -37.84 11.12
CA ASP A 171 2.46 -37.92 12.39
C ASP A 171 3.96 -38.15 12.14
N LYS A 172 4.73 -38.22 13.22
CA LYS A 172 6.19 -38.49 13.16
C LYS A 172 6.55 -39.85 12.54
N ASN A 173 5.58 -40.73 12.36
CA ASN A 173 5.73 -42.05 11.76
C ASN A 173 5.24 -42.07 10.30
N GLY A 174 4.71 -40.96 9.79
CA GLY A 174 4.17 -40.84 8.44
C GLY A 174 2.70 -41.27 8.30
N GLU A 175 2.00 -41.55 9.40
CA GLU A 175 0.59 -41.92 9.40
C GLU A 175 -0.29 -40.67 9.30
N GLU A 176 -1.29 -40.69 8.42
CA GLU A 176 -2.26 -39.60 8.29
C GLU A 176 -3.07 -39.45 9.57
N VAL A 177 -2.87 -38.34 10.27
CA VAL A 177 -3.53 -38.02 11.55
C VAL A 177 -4.73 -37.09 11.38
N GLY A 178 -4.85 -36.46 10.21
CA GLY A 178 -6.03 -35.69 9.87
C GLY A 178 -5.86 -34.85 8.62
N GLU A 179 -7.00 -34.45 8.07
CA GLU A 179 -7.09 -33.43 7.03
C GLU A 179 -7.43 -32.09 7.68
N CYS A 180 -6.66 -31.07 7.36
CA CYS A 180 -6.95 -29.69 7.75
C CYS A 180 -6.89 -28.83 6.50
N ILE A 181 -7.78 -27.86 6.38
CA ILE A 181 -7.67 -26.84 5.36
C ILE A 181 -6.44 -25.99 5.70
N SER A 182 -5.35 -26.22 4.99
CA SER A 182 -4.15 -25.39 5.05
C SER A 182 -4.40 -24.13 4.26
N TYR A 183 -4.57 -23.06 5.03
CA TYR A 183 -4.58 -21.70 4.54
C TYR A 183 -3.15 -21.14 4.37
N ALA A 184 -2.16 -22.01 4.17
CA ALA A 184 -0.75 -21.63 3.98
C ALA A 184 -0.45 -21.09 2.57
N LEU A 185 -1.45 -21.00 1.70
CA LEU A 185 -1.32 -20.25 0.45
C LEU A 185 -1.52 -18.76 0.76
N PRO A 186 -0.83 -17.85 0.07
CA PRO A 186 -1.04 -16.41 0.23
C PRO A 186 -2.53 -16.12 0.18
N THR A 187 -3.06 -15.35 1.13
CA THR A 187 -4.46 -14.92 1.12
C THR A 187 -4.74 -14.29 -0.24
N ILE A 188 -5.45 -15.00 -1.11
CA ILE A 188 -5.78 -14.48 -2.43
C ILE A 188 -7.04 -13.67 -2.28
N LEU A 189 -6.93 -12.36 -2.41
CA LEU A 189 -8.13 -11.54 -2.51
C LEU A 189 -8.57 -11.51 -3.97
N GLU A 190 -9.74 -12.09 -4.25
CA GLU A 190 -10.39 -11.95 -5.54
C GLU A 190 -11.14 -10.61 -5.59
N MET A 191 -10.94 -9.89 -6.68
CA MET A 191 -11.50 -8.58 -6.95
C MET A 191 -12.24 -8.66 -8.27
N ARG A 192 -13.48 -8.15 -8.29
CA ARG A 192 -14.29 -8.08 -9.50
C ARG A 192 -14.69 -6.65 -9.79
N GLY A 193 -14.72 -6.30 -11.05
CA GLY A 193 -15.22 -5.01 -11.49
C GLY A 193 -15.47 -4.96 -12.98
N GLU A 194 -15.71 -3.77 -13.48
CA GLU A 194 -15.99 -3.52 -14.89
C GLU A 194 -15.11 -2.38 -15.39
N GLN A 195 -14.60 -2.50 -16.61
CA GLN A 195 -13.86 -1.45 -17.30
C GLN A 195 -14.33 -1.38 -18.74
N SER A 196 -14.86 -0.21 -19.14
CA SER A 196 -15.36 0.04 -20.50
C SER A 196 -16.38 -1.00 -21.00
N GLY A 197 -17.32 -1.44 -20.14
CA GLY A 197 -18.33 -2.44 -20.49
C GLY A 197 -17.84 -3.89 -20.43
N VAL A 198 -16.58 -4.14 -20.03
CA VAL A 198 -16.00 -5.49 -19.93
C VAL A 198 -15.75 -5.82 -18.46
N GLU A 199 -16.32 -6.94 -18.01
CA GLU A 199 -16.05 -7.47 -16.67
C GLU A 199 -14.61 -7.99 -16.55
N TRP A 200 -14.02 -7.79 -15.38
CA TRP A 200 -12.70 -8.32 -15.05
C TRP A 200 -12.71 -8.98 -13.68
N ILE A 201 -11.86 -10.00 -13.54
CA ILE A 201 -11.58 -10.68 -12.28
C ILE A 201 -10.07 -10.60 -12.06
N ALA A 202 -9.66 -10.28 -10.84
CA ALA A 202 -8.26 -10.13 -10.49
C ALA A 202 -7.99 -10.74 -9.12
N GLU A 203 -6.86 -11.40 -8.99
CA GLU A 203 -6.34 -11.97 -7.75
C GLU A 203 -5.24 -11.07 -7.21
N LEU A 204 -5.29 -10.76 -5.93
CA LEU A 204 -4.24 -10.05 -5.20
C LEU A 204 -3.52 -11.05 -4.29
N ASP A 205 -2.21 -11.17 -4.42
CA ASP A 205 -1.38 -11.79 -3.40
C ASP A 205 -1.19 -10.76 -2.28
N PHE A 206 -1.89 -10.98 -1.16
CA PHE A 206 -1.91 -10.04 -0.05
C PHE A 206 -0.53 -9.75 0.52
N MET A 207 0.32 -10.78 0.65
CA MET A 207 1.63 -10.63 1.26
C MET A 207 2.60 -9.95 0.31
N ALA A 208 2.54 -10.28 -0.99
CA ALA A 208 3.30 -9.57 -2.00
C ALA A 208 2.88 -8.09 -2.07
N PHE A 209 1.58 -7.79 -1.99
CA PHE A 209 1.06 -6.43 -1.95
C PHE A 209 1.53 -5.67 -0.70
N ILE A 210 1.40 -6.24 0.50
CA ILE A 210 1.87 -5.64 1.76
C ILE A 210 3.36 -5.32 1.68
N LYS A 211 4.16 -6.26 1.19
CA LYS A 211 5.60 -6.07 1.01
C LYS A 211 5.89 -4.91 0.04
N ALA A 212 5.24 -4.91 -1.12
CA ALA A 212 5.40 -3.87 -2.12
C ALA A 212 5.00 -2.49 -1.58
N ALA A 213 3.84 -2.38 -0.95
CA ALA A 213 3.33 -1.17 -0.32
C ALA A 213 4.29 -0.64 0.74
N THR A 214 4.78 -1.52 1.61
CA THR A 214 5.76 -1.19 2.66
C THR A 214 7.03 -0.61 2.04
N MET A 215 7.60 -1.28 1.03
CA MET A 215 8.79 -0.80 0.33
C MET A 215 8.61 0.60 -0.26
N VAL A 216 7.45 0.88 -0.86
CA VAL A 216 7.17 2.22 -1.41
C VAL A 216 7.15 3.28 -0.32
N THR A 217 6.52 2.99 0.83
CA THR A 217 6.49 3.96 1.93
C THR A 217 7.88 4.26 2.49
N TYR A 218 8.79 3.29 2.55
CA TYR A 218 10.16 3.54 3.00
C TYR A 218 10.97 4.30 1.95
N ARG A 219 10.86 3.93 0.67
CA ARG A 219 11.53 4.68 -0.42
C ARG A 219 11.09 6.14 -0.51
N TYR A 220 9.84 6.42 -0.16
CA TYR A 220 9.35 7.80 -0.09
C TYR A 220 10.07 8.59 1.00
N ASP A 221 10.21 8.02 2.20
CA ASP A 221 10.95 8.65 3.29
C ASP A 221 12.44 8.77 2.96
N ASP A 222 13.05 7.73 2.37
CA ASP A 222 14.46 7.78 1.95
C ASP A 222 14.70 8.89 0.91
N ALA A 223 13.81 9.03 -0.09
CA ALA A 223 13.91 10.08 -1.11
C ALA A 223 13.72 11.49 -0.52
N ILE A 224 12.88 11.59 0.51
CA ILE A 224 12.73 12.82 1.30
C ILE A 224 14.05 13.10 2.02
N ASP A 225 14.57 12.15 2.81
CA ASP A 225 15.78 12.34 3.62
C ASP A 225 17.02 12.67 2.75
N GLU A 226 17.20 12.02 1.60
CA GLU A 226 18.28 12.33 0.64
C GLU A 226 18.29 13.81 0.23
N LEU A 227 17.11 14.42 0.07
CA LEU A 227 16.99 15.84 -0.28
C LEU A 227 17.16 16.81 0.89
N TYR A 228 17.16 16.31 2.12
CA TYR A 228 17.49 17.09 3.31
C TYR A 228 18.97 17.04 3.58
N GLU A 229 19.60 15.91 3.25
CA GLU A 229 21.03 15.72 3.39
C GLU A 229 21.82 16.39 2.26
N GLU A 230 21.18 16.83 1.16
CA GLU A 230 21.78 17.81 0.24
C GLU A 230 22.15 19.08 1.03
N PRO A 231 23.44 19.30 1.34
CA PRO A 231 23.84 20.37 2.23
C PRO A 231 23.57 21.71 1.56
N ASP A 232 23.48 22.76 2.37
CA ASP A 232 23.41 24.18 2.02
C ASP A 232 24.53 24.71 1.06
N ALA A 233 25.18 23.88 0.26
CA ALA A 233 26.24 24.22 -0.69
C ALA A 233 25.81 25.25 -1.76
N GLU A 234 24.51 25.46 -1.98
CA GLU A 234 24.00 26.51 -2.88
C GLU A 234 23.37 27.73 -2.20
N ARG A 235 23.25 27.76 -0.86
CA ARG A 235 22.65 28.94 -0.17
C ARG A 235 23.60 30.15 -0.06
N ASP A 236 24.85 30.06 -0.52
CA ASP A 236 25.86 31.12 -0.34
C ASP A 236 26.32 31.87 -1.61
N THR A 237 25.44 32.07 -2.61
CA THR A 237 25.80 32.88 -3.81
C THR A 237 24.99 34.15 -4.04
N THR A 238 24.15 34.61 -3.10
CA THR A 238 23.41 35.88 -3.30
C THR A 238 23.25 36.78 -2.07
N ARG A 239 24.28 36.86 -1.21
CA ARG A 239 24.45 38.00 -0.29
C ARG A 239 25.77 38.74 -0.50
N SER A 240 25.90 39.33 -1.68
CA SER A 240 26.79 40.48 -1.90
C SER A 240 26.07 41.52 -2.76
N ILE A 241 25.00 42.10 -2.22
CA ILE A 241 24.69 43.50 -2.52
C ILE A 241 25.44 44.29 -1.46
N LYS A 242 26.66 44.72 -1.78
CA LYS A 242 27.28 45.86 -1.09
C LYS A 242 26.72 47.12 -1.74
N CYS A 243 26.27 48.02 -0.86
CA CYS A 243 25.70 49.34 -1.10
C CYS A 243 26.48 50.18 -2.11
#